data_AF-A0A1T4KPF2-F1
#
_entry.id   AF-A0A1T4KPF2-F1
#
_cell.length_a   1.000
_cell.length_b   1.000
_cell.length_c   1.000
_cell.angle_alpha   90.00
_cell.angle_beta   90.00
_cell.angle_gamma   90.00
#
_symmetry.space_group_name_H-M   'P 1'
#
loop_
_entity.id
_entity.type
_entity.pdbx_description
1 polymer ?
#
loop_
_entity_poly.entity_id
_entity_poly.type
_entity_poly.pdbx_seq_one_letter_code
_entity_poly.pdbx_strand_id
1 'polypeptide(L)' 'MSKRPLVPEAKEALDKMKVEFANEMGLQFSDKAKGNQPSRLNGATGGPIGGLMTKKMVEEFEKKLINK' A
#
# COMPACT_ATOMS: atom_id res chain seq x y z
N MET A 1 -3.49 6.23 15.23
CA MET A 1 -4.02 6.28 13.85
C MET A 1 -4.95 5.10 13.61
N SER A 2 -6.18 5.37 13.20
CA SER A 2 -7.14 4.31 12.84
C SER A 2 -6.66 3.57 11.59
N LYS A 3 -6.69 2.23 11.58
CA LYS A 3 -6.35 1.40 10.41
C LYS A 3 -7.52 1.28 9.41
N ARG A 4 -8.54 2.14 9.54
CA ARG A 4 -9.72 2.11 8.68
C ARG A 4 -9.54 3.08 7.51
N PRO A 5 -9.70 2.63 6.26
CA PRO A 5 -9.75 3.55 5.13
C PRO A 5 -10.97 4.47 5.24
N LEU A 6 -10.90 5.61 4.55
CA LEU A 6 -12.01 6.58 4.48
C LEU A 6 -13.26 5.98 3.85
N VAL A 7 -13.06 5.08 2.87
CA VAL A 7 -14.11 4.27 2.23
C VAL A 7 -13.93 2.83 2.72
N PRO A 8 -14.74 2.35 3.69
CA PRO A 8 -14.61 1.03 4.28
C PRO A 8 -14.61 -0.11 3.25
N GLU A 9 -15.40 0.02 2.19
CA GLU A 9 -15.57 -0.94 1.10
C GLU A 9 -14.27 -1.12 0.30
N ALA A 10 -13.41 -0.10 0.27
CA ALA A 10 -12.13 -0.15 -0.43
C ALA A 10 -11.06 -0.96 0.31
N LYS A 11 -11.31 -1.36 1.57
CA LYS A 11 -10.29 -2.00 2.41
C LYS A 11 -9.64 -3.22 1.76
N GLU A 12 -10.44 -4.13 1.22
CA GLU A 12 -9.92 -5.35 0.60
C GLU A 12 -9.11 -5.05 -0.66
N ALA A 13 -9.56 -4.11 -1.48
CA ALA A 13 -8.84 -3.66 -2.67
C ALA A 13 -7.50 -3.01 -2.31
N LEU A 14 -7.47 -2.17 -1.27
CA LEU A 14 -6.26 -1.53 -0.77
C LEU A 14 -5.28 -2.56 -0.17
N ASP A 15 -5.78 -3.58 0.51
CA ASP A 15 -4.93 -4.66 1.05
C ASP A 15 -4.33 -5.51 -0.08
N LYS A 16 -5.08 -5.80 -1.15
CA LYS A 16 -4.56 -6.48 -2.35
C LYS A 16 -3.48 -5.64 -3.04
N MET A 17 -3.75 -4.37 -3.32
CA MET A 17 -2.82 -3.45 -3.97
C MET A 17 -1.49 -3.35 -3.20
N LYS A 18 -1.54 -3.33 -1.87
CA LYS A 18 -0.35 -3.32 -1.01
C LYS A 18 0.52 -4.56 -1.22
N VAL A 19 -0.09 -5.74 -1.34
CA VAL A 19 0.63 -7.01 -1.58
C VAL A 19 1.18 -7.06 -3.01
N GLU A 20 0.40 -6.62 -4.00
CA GLU A 20 0.83 -6.56 -5.40
C GLU A 20 2.07 -5.67 -5.56
N PHE A 21 2.06 -4.46 -4.99
CA PHE A 21 3.19 -3.54 -5.08
C PHE A 21 4.39 -3.99 -4.24
N ALA A 22 4.16 -4.69 -3.13
CA ALA A 22 5.26 -5.35 -2.42
C ALA A 22 5.98 -6.37 -3.30
N ASN A 23 5.19 -7.20 -4.02
CA ASN A 23 5.73 -8.19 -4.94
C ASN A 23 6.45 -7.54 -6.14
N GLU A 24 5.90 -6.46 -6.71
CA GLU A 24 6.53 -5.70 -7.80
C GLU A 24 7.89 -5.13 -7.40
N MET A 25 8.02 -4.66 -6.16
CA MET A 25 9.27 -4.14 -5.61
C MET A 25 10.24 -5.23 -5.13
N GLY A 26 9.88 -6.52 -5.22
CA GLY A 26 10.66 -7.63 -4.67
C GLY A 26 10.79 -7.61 -3.15
N LEU A 27 9.90 -6.90 -2.45
CA LEU A 27 9.92 -6.76 -1.01
C LEU A 27 9.13 -7.91 -0.37
N GLN A 28 9.77 -8.63 0.55
CA GLN A 28 9.08 -9.63 1.36
C GLN A 28 8.13 -8.93 2.33
N PHE A 29 6.84 -8.92 2.00
CA PHE A 29 5.78 -8.33 2.80
C PHE A 29 4.81 -9.42 3.27
N SER A 30 4.65 -9.56 4.58
CA SER A 30 3.67 -10.48 5.19
C SER A 30 2.86 -9.73 6.22
N ASP A 31 1.57 -9.52 5.95
CA ASP A 31 0.68 -8.85 6.90
C ASP A 31 0.50 -9.66 8.20
N LYS A 32 0.67 -10.98 8.13
CA LYS A 32 0.55 -11.91 9.28
C LYS A 32 1.81 -11.95 10.16
N ALA A 33 2.99 -11.66 9.60
CA ALA A 33 4.26 -11.78 10.32
C ALA A 33 4.76 -10.46 10.93
N LYS A 34 4.06 -9.33 10.72
CA LYS A 34 4.47 -7.99 11.21
C LYS A 34 4.78 -7.95 12.72
N GLY A 35 4.07 -8.74 13.53
CA GLY A 35 4.29 -8.82 14.98
C GLY A 35 5.59 -9.54 15.39
N ASN A 36 6.13 -10.38 14.52
CA ASN A 36 7.37 -11.13 14.78
C ASN A 36 8.59 -10.50 14.08
N GLN A 37 8.41 -9.43 13.30
CA GLN A 37 9.49 -8.74 12.60
C GLN A 37 9.97 -7.50 13.37
N PRO A 38 11.27 -7.16 13.32
CA PRO A 38 11.79 -5.94 13.91
C PRO A 38 11.08 -4.69 13.35
N SER A 39 10.77 -3.73 14.21
CA SER A 39 10.09 -2.48 13.83
C SER A 39 10.81 -1.73 12.69
N ARG A 40 12.16 -1.77 12.69
CA ARG A 40 13.00 -1.20 11.64
C ARG A 40 12.74 -1.86 10.28
N LEU A 41 12.59 -3.19 10.25
CA LEU A 41 12.32 -3.93 9.02
C LEU A 41 10.91 -3.62 8.49
N ASN A 42 9.92 -3.60 9.38
CA ASN A 42 8.54 -3.21 9.03
C ASN A 42 8.47 -1.79 8.43
N GLY A 43 9.25 -0.84 8.96
CA GLY A 43 9.34 0.51 8.41
C GLY A 43 10.05 0.54 7.05
N ALA A 44 11.16 -0.18 6.93
CA ALA A 44 11.96 -0.25 5.70
C ALA A 44 11.19 -0.88 4.53
N THR A 45 10.28 -1.84 4.79
CA THR A 45 9.44 -2.44 3.76
C THR A 45 8.13 -1.68 3.55
N GLY A 46 7.44 -1.30 4.63
CA GLY A 46 6.11 -0.68 4.57
C GLY A 46 6.12 0.74 4.00
N GLY A 47 7.17 1.53 4.26
CA GLY A 47 7.28 2.91 3.77
C GLY A 47 7.30 2.99 2.24
N PRO A 48 8.23 2.31 1.55
CA PRO A 48 8.28 2.29 0.09
C PRO A 48 7.01 1.76 -0.56
N ILE A 49 6.41 0.70 -0.03
CA ILE A 49 5.13 0.15 -0.52
C ILE A 49 4.03 1.21 -0.44
N GLY A 50 3.87 1.86 0.72
CA GLY A 50 2.87 2.92 0.90
C GLY A 50 3.10 4.12 -0.03
N GLY A 51 4.36 4.51 -0.22
CA GLY A 51 4.73 5.58 -1.15
C GLY A 51 4.37 5.26 -2.60
N LEU A 52 4.63 4.03 -3.05
CA LEU A 52 4.24 3.57 -4.38
C LEU A 52 2.71 3.52 -4.54
N MET A 53 2.00 3.03 -3.52
CA MET A 53 0.54 3.04 -3.50
C MET A 53 -0.03 4.45 -3.72
N THR A 54 0.42 5.43 -2.92
CA THR A 54 -0.04 6.82 -3.06
C THR A 54 0.31 7.39 -4.43
N LYS A 55 1.53 7.15 -4.92
CA LYS A 55 1.96 7.63 -6.24
C LYS A 55 1.06 7.12 -7.36
N LYS A 56 0.75 5.81 -7.37
CA LYS A 56 -0.10 5.18 -8.40
C LYS A 56 -1.55 5.66 -8.33
N MET A 57 -2.10 5.80 -7.13
CA MET A 57 -3.47 6.31 -6.95
C MET A 57 -3.60 7.76 -7.45
N VAL A 58 -2.61 8.62 -7.17
CA VAL A 58 -2.60 10.00 -7.65
C VAL A 58 -2.45 10.04 -9.17
N GLU A 59 -1.54 9.23 -9.73
CA GLU A 59 -1.35 9.11 -11.19
C GLU A 59 -2.66 8.72 -11.91
N GLU A 60 -3.39 7.72 -11.41
CA GLU A 60 -4.68 7.31 -11.97
C GLU A 60 -5.74 8.41 -11.86
N PHE A 61 -5.76 9.14 -10.74
CA PHE A 61 -6.66 10.26 -10.55
C PHE A 61 -6.36 11.41 -11.52
N GLU A 62 -5.09 11.79 -11.68
CA GLU A 62 -4.66 12.81 -12.65
C GLU A 62 -5.03 12.43 -14.09
N LYS A 63 -4.83 11.16 -14.49
CA LYS A 63 -5.27 10.65 -15.80
C LYS A 63 -6.77 10.81 -16.02
N LYS A 64 -7.59 10.56 -14.99
CA LYS A 64 -9.05 10.77 -15.05
C LYS A 64 -9.43 12.25 -15.13
N LEU A 65 -8.63 13.16 -14.58
CA LEU A 65 -8.87 14.60 -14.68
C LEU A 65 -8.59 15.14 -16.09
N ILE A 66 -7.56 14.62 -16.76
CA ILE A 66 -7.18 15.04 -18.12
C ILE A 66 -8.11 14.45 -19.19
N ASN A 67 -8.55 13.21 -19.02
CA ASN A 67 -9.41 12.52 -19.99
C ASN A 67 -10.90 12.89 -19.83
N LYS A 68 -11.19 14.18 -19.65
CA LYS A 68 -12.55 14.72 -19.52
C LYS A 68 -13.05 15.33 -20.82
#